data_AF-A0A5M3MBZ8-F1
#
_entry.id   AF-A0A5M3MBZ8-F1
#
_cell.length_a   1.000
_cell.length_b   1.000
_cell.length_c   1.000
_cell.angle_alpha   90.00
_cell.angle_beta   90.00
_cell.angle_gamma   90.00
#
_symmetry.space_group_name_H-M   'P 1'
#
loop_
_entity.id
_entity.type
_entity.pdbx_description
1 polymer ?
#
loop_
_entity_poly.entity_id
_entity_poly.type
_entity_poly.pdbx_seq_one_letter_code
_entity_poly.pdbx_strand_id
1 'polypeptide(L)' 'LPKGTARKLIPKFIGPYWIINDFRNNLFCVELPAHLQQRGVHNVFHALLLRIYVPNDD' A
#
# COMPACT_ATOMS: atom_id res chain seq x y z
N LEU A 1 -9.34 7.06 -10.56
CA LEU A 1 -9.45 8.51 -10.26
C LEU A 1 -10.30 9.16 -11.35
N PRO A 2 -11.17 10.11 -11.02
CA PRO A 2 -11.96 10.82 -12.02
C PRO A 2 -11.04 11.53 -13.04
N LYS A 3 -11.47 11.58 -14.30
CA LYS A 3 -10.75 12.26 -15.39
C LYS A 3 -10.70 13.77 -15.10
N GLY A 4 -9.52 14.40 -15.23
CA GLY A 4 -9.33 15.85 -15.09
C GLY A 4 -8.46 16.31 -13.92
N THR A 5 -8.07 15.42 -13.01
CA THR A 5 -7.20 15.79 -11.87
C THR A 5 -5.72 15.81 -12.26
N ALA A 6 -5.03 16.92 -11.99
CA ALA A 6 -3.59 17.04 -12.21
C ALA A 6 -2.82 16.02 -11.34
N ARG A 7 -1.94 15.23 -11.95
CA ARG A 7 -1.15 14.16 -11.28
C ARG A 7 -0.03 14.69 -10.38
N LYS A 8 0.12 16.01 -10.24
CA LYS A 8 1.32 16.67 -9.69
C LYS A 8 1.50 16.51 -8.18
N LEU A 9 0.49 16.01 -7.45
CA LEU A 9 0.51 15.86 -5.98
C LEU A 9 -0.02 14.51 -5.50
N ILE A 10 0.00 13.47 -6.34
CA ILE A 10 -0.47 12.14 -5.93
C ILE A 10 0.63 11.50 -5.06
N PRO A 11 0.32 11.04 -3.84
CA PRO A 11 1.30 10.37 -3.01
C PRO A 11 1.78 9.08 -3.68
N LYS A 12 3.11 8.86 -3.65
CA LYS A 12 3.73 7.67 -4.25
C LYS A 12 3.41 6.39 -3.47
N PHE A 13 3.18 6.52 -2.16
CA PHE A 13 2.82 5.44 -1.25
C PHE A 13 1.57 5.84 -0.46
N ILE A 14 0.73 4.87 -0.14
CA ILE A 14 -0.53 5.11 0.59
C ILE A 14 -0.47 4.45 1.96
N GLY A 15 -0.38 5.26 3.02
CA GLY A 15 -0.49 4.82 4.40
C GLY A 15 0.56 3.80 4.87
N PRO A 16 0.77 3.69 6.19
CA PRO A 16 1.33 2.48 6.77
C PRO A 16 0.24 1.42 6.87
N TYR A 17 0.57 0.19 6.49
CA TYR A 17 -0.27 -0.98 6.73
C TYR A 17 0.56 -2.05 7.43
N TRP A 18 -0.09 -2.82 8.30
CA TRP A 18 0.54 -3.94 8.98
C TRP A 18 0.73 -5.10 8.02
N ILE A 19 1.84 -5.83 8.16
CA ILE A 19 2.05 -7.09 7.44
C ILE A 19 1.33 -8.19 8.24
N ILE A 20 0.37 -8.85 7.61
CA ILE A 20 -0.38 -9.96 8.20
C ILE A 20 0.40 -11.27 8.02
N ASN A 21 1.02 -11.48 6.86
CA ASN A 21 1.68 -12.73 6.53
C ASN A 21 2.88 -12.53 5.58
N ASP A 22 3.95 -13.29 5.80
CA ASP A 22 5.09 -13.42 4.88
C ASP A 22 5.00 -14.73 4.10
N PHE A 23 5.11 -14.67 2.77
CA PHE A 23 5.08 -15.85 1.90
C PHE A 23 6.47 -16.33 1.47
N ARG A 24 7.56 -15.81 2.06
CA ARG A 24 8.97 -16.19 1.81
C ARG A 24 9.50 -16.04 0.38
N ASN A 25 8.65 -15.72 -0.60
CA ASN A 25 9.02 -15.44 -1.99
C ASN A 25 8.99 -13.93 -2.29
N ASN A 26 9.45 -13.11 -1.33
CA ASN A 26 9.36 -11.65 -1.38
C ASN A 26 7.93 -11.12 -1.55
N LEU A 27 6.93 -11.92 -1.20
CA LEU A 27 5.52 -11.56 -1.26
C LEU A 27 4.99 -11.44 0.17
N PHE A 28 4.28 -10.35 0.44
CA PHE A 28 3.75 -10.03 1.76
C PHE A 28 2.27 -9.73 1.67
N CYS A 29 1.49 -10.30 2.57
CA CYS A 29 0.09 -9.93 2.80
C CYS A 29 0.06 -8.72 3.74
N VAL A 30 -0.62 -7.65 3.35
CA VAL A 30 -0.83 -6.45 4.19
C VAL A 30 -2.28 -6.31 4.61
N GLU A 31 -2.50 -5.68 5.75
CA GLU A 31 -3.84 -5.33 6.23
C GLU A 31 -4.41 -4.14 5.44
N LEU A 32 -4.93 -4.45 4.25
CA LEU A 32 -5.51 -3.44 3.38
C LEU A 32 -6.94 -3.11 3.85
N PRO A 33 -7.31 -1.83 3.97
CA PRO A 33 -8.66 -1.46 4.37
C PRO A 33 -9.72 -1.93 3.36
N ALA A 34 -10.90 -2.30 3.87
CA ALA A 34 -11.97 -2.94 3.08
C ALA A 34 -12.38 -2.14 1.84
N HIS A 35 -12.35 -0.81 1.89
CA HIS A 35 -12.71 0.04 0.76
C HIS A 35 -11.77 -0.11 -0.45
N LEU A 36 -10.51 -0.50 -0.24
CA LEU A 36 -9.55 -0.78 -1.32
C LEU A 36 -9.74 -2.20 -1.85
N GLN A 37 -9.99 -3.16 -0.96
CA GLN A 37 -10.31 -4.54 -1.37
C GLN A 37 -11.59 -4.59 -2.22
N GLN A 38 -12.63 -3.83 -1.83
CA GLN A 38 -13.88 -3.70 -2.58
C GLN A 38 -13.68 -3.07 -3.98
N ARG A 39 -12.60 -2.30 -4.17
CA ARG A 39 -12.21 -1.74 -5.48
C ARG A 39 -11.34 -2.70 -6.30
N GLY A 40 -11.14 -3.94 -5.82
CA GLY A 40 -10.35 -4.98 -6.50
C GLY A 40 -8.85 -4.91 -6.24
N VAL A 41 -8.39 -4.18 -5.22
CA VAL A 41 -6.97 -4.14 -4.87
C VAL A 41 -6.62 -5.37 -4.03
N HIS A 42 -5.71 -6.19 -4.55
CA HIS A 42 -5.17 -7.33 -3.80
C HIS A 42 -4.32 -6.87 -2.62
N ASN A 43 -4.41 -7.60 -1.52
CA ASN A 43 -3.65 -7.33 -0.30
C ASN A 43 -2.26 -8.01 -0.28
N VAL A 44 -1.87 -8.69 -1.37
CA VAL A 44 -0.55 -9.32 -1.50
C VAL A 44 0.32 -8.51 -2.43
N PHE A 45 1.47 -8.07 -1.93
CA PHE A 45 2.42 -7.23 -2.66
C PHE A 45 3.83 -7.79 -2.63
N HIS A 46 4.58 -7.56 -3.71
CA HIS A 46 6.00 -7.85 -3.75
C HIS A 46 6.79 -6.83 -2.90
N ALA A 47 7.88 -7.26 -2.28
CA ALA A 47 8.73 -6.46 -1.39
C ALA A 47 9.13 -5.10 -1.99
N LEU A 48 9.39 -5.07 -3.31
CA LEU A 48 9.78 -3.86 -4.06
C LEU A 48 8.71 -2.76 -4.08
N LEU A 49 7.43 -3.12 -3.83
CA LEU A 49 6.31 -2.18 -3.77
C LEU A 49 6.04 -1.68 -2.34
N LEU A 50 6.73 -2.24 -1.35
CA LEU A 50 6.58 -1.87 0.05
C LEU A 50 7.69 -0.92 0.49
N ARG A 51 7.39 -0.11 1.51
CA ARG A 51 8.37 0.75 2.18
C ARG A 51 8.17 0.63 3.69
N ILE A 52 9.28 0.54 4.41
CA ILE A 52 9.28 0.57 5.87
C ILE A 52 8.74 1.94 6.29
N TYR A 53 7.72 1.91 7.14
CA TYR A 53 7.20 3.13 7.73
C TYR A 53 8.20 3.66 8.77
N VAL A 54 8.58 4.93 8.61
CA VAL A 54 9.40 5.66 9.57
C VAL A 54 8.49 6.73 10.18
N PRO A 55 8.16 6.65 11.49
CA PRO A 55 7.44 7.71 12.16
C PRO A 55 8.28 9.00 12.09
N ASN A 56 7.63 10.14 11.95
CA ASN A 56 8.35 11.41 11.99
C ASN A 56 8.86 11.63 13.43
N ASP A 57 10.15 11.94 13.58
CA ASP A 57 10.74 12.37 14.86
C ASP A 57 10.09 13.71 15.21
N ASP A 58 9.48 13.82 16.40
CA ASP A 58 8.96 15.08 16.97
C ASP A 58 10.07 15.77 17.78
#